data_AF-A0A812XQ42-F1
#
_entry.id   AF-A0A812XQ42-F1
#
_cell.length_a   1.000
_cell.length_b   1.000
_cell.length_c   1.000
_cell.angle_alpha   90.00
_cell.angle_beta   90.00
_cell.angle_gamma   90.00
#
_symmetry.space_group_name_H-M   'P 1'
#
loop_
_entity.id
_entity.type
_entity.pdbx_description
1 polymer ?
#
loop_
_entity_poly.entity_id
_entity_poly.type
_entity_poly.pdbx_seq_one_letter_code
_entity_poly.pdbx_strand_id
1 'polypeptide(L)'
;MRSLDKTPRTIVDIKKLAETNRCEIGDAEIYIGSAVSSALMNENMALHKLLPGLLEAADLIGSTQIQGRATIGGNLCNASPAGDSIPAMIAVGAVCDIAGGSGPRSIPVEEFVVGVGKNALAPGEVLLGLKIPVPGPRQSSAYLRFIPRTEMDIAVAGCGVSLTLDDKGVCTAARVAIGAVAPTALLVPAAADALIGTTLDDAAIHAAGEACTAAASPISDKRGTVEYRKKVVAVLARRDKLVETIEGIAGDELHPIQQKFLEHAALQCGICTPGFIVATKALLEKNPDPDEKTIRYWLAGNLCRCTGYDKIIRAVQVFPGGKGLNQSIAAARAGAEVKHFGAVGEDGDMLLEQLQREGVDTTGVQRLTGPSGQAIIQVDAQGQNAIVISGGSNRQLSTELIKQAVAQLQPGDWVLLQNEVNDVGEIMAQAAETGANIAFNVAPPDERIFEYPIELLKLLVVNEPEAMALARQDTPQAAFASLLARYPQTHVVLTRGKDGLMCYDADTRRQHEMGTFDVTPVDETAAGDAFVGYLLAALVDGKPLLDAMPMASAAGALAVTAAGAAPSIPSADAVTALLEAQPHAIQA
;
A
#
# COMPACT_ATOMS: atom_id res chain seq x y z
N MET A 1 -12.21 1.85 -51.22
CA MET A 1 -13.31 0.87 -51.39
C MET A 1 -13.47 0.56 -52.87
N ARG A 2 -13.10 -0.63 -53.33
CA ARG A 2 -13.57 -1.14 -54.63
C ARG A 2 -14.72 -2.09 -54.32
N SER A 3 -15.95 -1.65 -54.60
CA SER A 3 -17.11 -2.54 -54.58
C SER A 3 -16.91 -3.62 -55.65
N LEU A 4 -17.16 -4.88 -55.30
CA LEU A 4 -17.22 -6.00 -56.27
C LEU A 4 -18.38 -5.83 -57.26
N ASP A 5 -19.36 -5.02 -56.88
CA ASP A 5 -20.55 -4.66 -57.65
C ASP A 5 -20.35 -3.28 -58.29
N LYS A 6 -20.46 -3.23 -59.63
CA LYS A 6 -20.22 -2.05 -60.47
C LYS A 6 -21.48 -1.20 -60.71
N THR A 7 -22.60 -1.50 -60.05
CA THR A 7 -23.81 -0.68 -60.18
C THR A 7 -23.62 0.71 -59.53
N PRO A 8 -24.18 1.78 -60.13
CA PRO A 8 -24.17 3.12 -59.52
C PRO A 8 -24.87 3.08 -58.16
N ARG A 9 -24.21 3.58 -57.12
CA ARG A 9 -24.76 3.67 -55.76
C ARG A 9 -25.00 5.13 -55.40
N THR A 10 -26.17 5.41 -54.87
CA THR A 10 -26.45 6.69 -54.22
C THR A 10 -25.78 6.72 -52.85
N ILE A 11 -24.95 7.73 -52.58
CA ILE A 11 -24.38 7.97 -51.26
C ILE A 11 -25.23 9.05 -50.58
N VAL A 12 -25.79 8.73 -49.42
CA VAL A 12 -26.56 9.67 -48.59
C VAL A 12 -25.72 10.03 -47.37
N ASP A 13 -25.38 11.32 -47.22
CA ASP A 13 -24.72 11.81 -46.01
C ASP A 13 -25.75 12.16 -44.94
N ILE A 14 -25.84 11.31 -43.92
CA ILE A 14 -26.77 11.49 -42.81
C ILE A 14 -26.27 12.46 -41.74
N LYS A 15 -25.03 12.97 -41.84
CA LYS A 15 -24.44 13.86 -40.81
C LYS A 15 -25.09 15.23 -40.71
N LYS A 16 -25.98 15.59 -41.64
CA LYS A 16 -26.76 16.85 -41.59
C LYS A 16 -28.17 16.67 -41.05
N LEU A 17 -28.58 15.44 -40.74
CA LEU A 17 -29.84 15.18 -40.06
C LEU A 17 -29.67 15.55 -38.58
N ALA A 18 -30.62 16.29 -38.02
CA ALA A 18 -30.53 16.71 -36.63
C ALA A 18 -30.58 15.49 -35.70
N GLU A 19 -31.44 14.53 -36.02
CA GLU A 19 -31.74 13.32 -35.26
C GLU A 19 -30.50 12.42 -35.08
N THR A 20 -29.65 12.34 -36.09
CA THR A 20 -28.44 11.49 -36.08
C THR A 20 -27.27 12.13 -35.32
N ASN A 21 -27.35 13.42 -34.97
CA ASN A 21 -26.32 14.14 -34.22
C ASN A 21 -26.76 14.50 -32.78
N ARG A 22 -27.95 14.05 -32.34
CA ARG A 22 -28.42 14.25 -30.96
C ARG A 22 -27.50 13.53 -29.98
N CYS A 23 -27.16 14.19 -28.88
CA CYS A 23 -26.43 13.61 -27.76
C CYS A 23 -27.04 14.19 -26.48
N GLU A 24 -27.96 13.44 -25.88
CA GLU A 24 -28.85 13.93 -24.84
C GLU A 24 -28.82 12.97 -23.66
N ILE A 25 -28.68 13.51 -22.44
CA ILE A 25 -28.77 12.76 -21.19
C ILE A 25 -30.10 13.16 -20.55
N GLY A 26 -31.09 12.27 -20.60
CA GLY A 26 -32.36 12.43 -19.90
C GLY A 26 -32.35 11.76 -18.52
N ASP A 27 -33.51 11.72 -17.86
CA ASP A 27 -33.64 11.14 -16.52
C ASP A 27 -33.57 9.60 -16.51
N ALA A 28 -34.10 8.97 -17.56
CA ALA A 28 -34.17 7.50 -17.68
C ALA A 28 -33.33 6.93 -18.84
N GLU A 29 -33.04 7.76 -19.85
CA GLU A 29 -32.40 7.33 -21.09
C GLU A 29 -31.36 8.37 -21.56
N ILE A 30 -30.24 7.87 -22.06
CA ILE A 30 -29.21 8.61 -22.77
C ILE A 30 -29.39 8.27 -24.26
N TYR A 31 -29.53 9.30 -25.10
CA TYR A 31 -29.61 9.14 -26.54
C TYR A 31 -28.32 9.59 -27.20
N ILE A 32 -27.70 8.71 -28.00
CA ILE A 32 -26.49 9.00 -28.77
C ILE A 32 -26.77 8.73 -30.25
N GLY A 33 -26.81 9.79 -31.05
CA GLY A 33 -27.07 9.74 -32.48
C GLY A 33 -25.99 8.99 -33.26
N SER A 34 -26.38 8.32 -34.34
CA SER A 34 -25.49 7.46 -35.13
C SER A 34 -24.36 8.21 -35.85
N ALA A 35 -24.49 9.53 -36.00
CA ALA A 35 -23.50 10.41 -36.60
C ALA A 35 -22.62 11.16 -35.59
N VAL A 36 -22.89 11.04 -34.27
CA VAL A 36 -22.06 11.62 -33.21
C VAL A 36 -20.67 10.98 -33.25
N SER A 37 -19.63 11.79 -33.35
CA SER A 37 -18.25 11.29 -33.43
C SER A 37 -17.74 10.81 -32.08
N SER A 38 -16.84 9.82 -32.09
CA SER A 38 -16.18 9.35 -30.87
C SER A 38 -15.46 10.49 -30.15
N ALA A 39 -14.85 11.44 -30.88
CA ALA A 39 -14.21 12.61 -30.27
C ALA A 39 -15.21 13.46 -29.46
N LEU A 40 -16.38 13.76 -30.01
CA LEU A 40 -17.41 14.53 -29.29
C LEU A 40 -17.97 13.77 -28.08
N MET A 41 -18.08 12.44 -28.18
CA MET A 41 -18.44 11.60 -27.04
C MET A 41 -17.37 11.67 -25.94
N ASN A 42 -16.10 11.54 -26.31
CA ASN A 42 -14.97 11.52 -25.36
C ASN A 42 -14.71 12.89 -24.71
N GLU A 43 -15.12 14.00 -25.34
CA GLU A 43 -15.07 15.33 -24.73
C GLU A 43 -16.21 15.57 -23.72
N ASN A 44 -17.23 14.72 -23.68
CA ASN A 44 -18.38 14.85 -22.77
C ASN A 44 -18.11 14.16 -21.43
N MET A 45 -17.73 14.96 -20.42
CA MET A 45 -17.42 14.46 -19.07
C MET A 45 -18.62 13.80 -18.35
N ALA A 46 -19.85 14.20 -18.65
CA ALA A 46 -21.03 13.57 -18.08
C ALA A 46 -21.21 12.14 -18.61
N LEU A 47 -20.93 11.92 -19.90
CA LEU A 47 -20.94 10.58 -20.48
C LEU A 47 -19.82 9.71 -19.93
N HIS A 48 -18.61 10.23 -19.71
CA HIS A 48 -17.52 9.49 -19.04
C HIS A 48 -17.94 8.95 -17.67
N LYS A 49 -18.64 9.78 -16.88
CA LYS A 49 -19.11 9.37 -15.55
C LYS A 49 -20.19 8.29 -15.62
N LEU A 50 -21.10 8.39 -16.59
CA LEU A 50 -22.25 7.48 -16.69
C LEU A 50 -21.92 6.18 -17.44
N LEU A 51 -21.12 6.24 -18.49
CA LEU A 51 -20.89 5.11 -19.39
C LEU A 51 -19.40 4.82 -19.62
N PRO A 52 -18.55 4.73 -18.57
CA PRO A 52 -17.10 4.68 -18.72
C PRO A 52 -16.63 3.60 -19.71
N GLY A 53 -17.13 2.37 -19.61
CA GLY A 53 -16.77 1.29 -20.55
C GLY A 53 -17.14 1.56 -22.01
N LEU A 54 -18.22 2.30 -22.29
CA LEU A 54 -18.55 2.68 -23.67
C LEU A 54 -17.60 3.74 -24.21
N LEU A 55 -17.17 4.70 -23.37
CA LEU A 55 -16.23 5.75 -23.75
C LEU A 55 -14.83 5.19 -23.95
N GLU A 56 -14.40 4.27 -23.10
CA GLU A 56 -13.17 3.47 -23.30
C GLU A 56 -13.19 2.80 -24.69
N ALA A 57 -14.29 2.10 -25.02
CA ALA A 57 -14.41 1.45 -26.32
C ALA A 57 -14.43 2.44 -27.50
N ALA A 58 -15.06 3.61 -27.33
CA ALA A 58 -15.13 4.64 -28.37
C ALA A 58 -13.77 5.32 -28.62
N ASP A 59 -12.98 5.53 -27.58
CA ASP A 59 -11.62 6.07 -27.66
C ASP A 59 -10.64 5.10 -28.34
N LEU A 60 -10.93 3.82 -28.31
CA LEU A 60 -10.09 2.81 -28.94
C LEU A 60 -10.25 2.71 -30.47
N ILE A 61 -11.18 3.49 -31.07
CA ILE A 61 -11.48 3.47 -32.51
C ILE A 61 -10.51 4.36 -33.30
N GLY A 62 -9.41 3.77 -33.76
CA GLY A 62 -8.44 4.43 -34.63
C GLY A 62 -7.62 5.51 -33.92
N SER A 63 -6.96 6.38 -34.69
CA SER A 63 -6.24 7.54 -34.14
C SER A 63 -7.18 8.70 -33.83
N THR A 64 -6.72 9.73 -33.12
CA THR A 64 -7.49 10.94 -32.81
C THR A 64 -8.13 11.58 -34.06
N GLN A 65 -7.44 11.60 -35.21
CA GLN A 65 -8.00 12.11 -36.47
C GLN A 65 -9.15 11.25 -36.99
N ILE A 66 -9.08 9.93 -36.79
CA ILE A 66 -10.14 8.99 -37.13
C ILE A 66 -11.32 9.18 -36.19
N GLN A 67 -11.10 9.29 -34.87
CA GLN A 67 -12.13 9.52 -33.87
C GLN A 67 -12.95 10.81 -34.14
N GLY A 68 -12.35 11.84 -34.74
CA GLY A 68 -13.06 13.05 -35.16
C GLY A 68 -14.15 12.81 -36.24
N ARG A 69 -14.14 11.65 -36.88
CA ARG A 69 -15.09 11.28 -37.95
C ARG A 69 -15.81 9.96 -37.72
N ALA A 70 -15.16 9.01 -37.05
CA ALA A 70 -15.69 7.71 -36.67
C ALA A 70 -16.78 7.88 -35.62
N THR A 71 -17.78 7.02 -35.69
CA THR A 71 -18.94 7.03 -34.80
C THR A 71 -19.19 5.62 -34.32
N ILE A 72 -19.72 5.48 -33.12
CA ILE A 72 -20.09 4.17 -32.59
C ILE A 72 -21.23 3.55 -33.42
N GLY A 73 -22.18 4.36 -33.91
CA GLY A 73 -23.23 3.92 -34.83
C GLY A 73 -22.69 3.40 -36.16
N GLY A 74 -21.65 4.04 -36.70
CA GLY A 74 -20.94 3.58 -37.89
C GLY A 74 -20.17 2.28 -37.64
N ASN A 75 -19.54 2.14 -36.47
CA ASN A 75 -18.86 0.91 -36.05
C ASN A 75 -19.84 -0.27 -35.98
N LEU A 76 -21.03 -0.05 -35.40
CA LEU A 76 -22.12 -1.02 -35.34
C LEU A 76 -22.65 -1.39 -36.73
N CYS A 77 -22.99 -0.40 -37.57
CA CYS A 77 -23.49 -0.63 -38.93
C CYS A 77 -22.49 -1.35 -39.85
N ASN A 78 -21.18 -1.15 -39.63
CA ASN A 78 -20.13 -1.87 -40.35
C ASN A 78 -20.14 -3.38 -40.06
N ALA A 79 -20.74 -3.82 -38.95
CA ALA A 79 -20.96 -5.24 -38.62
C ALA A 79 -19.68 -6.10 -38.67
N SER A 80 -18.55 -5.52 -38.27
CA SER A 80 -17.29 -6.26 -38.17
C SER A 80 -17.30 -7.14 -36.92
N PRO A 81 -16.86 -8.41 -37.00
CA PRO A 81 -16.68 -9.26 -35.81
C PRO A 81 -15.71 -8.66 -34.77
N ALA A 82 -14.84 -7.74 -35.22
CA ALA A 82 -13.88 -7.04 -34.38
C ALA A 82 -14.26 -5.57 -34.14
N GLY A 83 -15.54 -5.22 -34.18
CA GLY A 83 -16.01 -3.89 -33.80
C GLY A 83 -15.87 -3.65 -32.30
N ASP A 84 -14.95 -2.77 -31.89
CA ASP A 84 -14.59 -2.56 -30.48
C ASP A 84 -15.75 -2.04 -29.62
N SER A 85 -16.58 -1.13 -30.16
CA SER A 85 -17.65 -0.52 -29.36
C SER A 85 -18.87 -1.43 -29.18
N ILE A 86 -18.99 -2.51 -29.94
CA ILE A 86 -20.19 -3.36 -29.96
C ILE A 86 -20.37 -4.13 -28.64
N PRO A 87 -19.36 -4.81 -28.07
CA PRO A 87 -19.50 -5.45 -26.76
C PRO A 87 -19.85 -4.45 -25.65
N ALA A 88 -19.24 -3.26 -25.66
CA ALA A 88 -19.54 -2.23 -24.67
C ALA A 88 -20.99 -1.74 -24.77
N MET A 89 -21.52 -1.55 -25.99
CA MET A 89 -22.94 -1.24 -26.21
C MET A 89 -23.88 -2.33 -25.66
N ILE A 90 -23.54 -3.61 -25.89
CA ILE A 90 -24.33 -4.73 -25.37
C ILE A 90 -24.31 -4.74 -23.84
N ALA A 91 -23.14 -4.50 -23.24
CA ALA A 91 -22.94 -4.48 -21.79
C ALA A 91 -23.80 -3.41 -21.11
N VAL A 92 -23.87 -2.20 -21.69
CA VAL A 92 -24.73 -1.11 -21.18
C VAL A 92 -26.21 -1.24 -21.57
N GLY A 93 -26.60 -2.31 -22.27
CA GLY A 93 -27.99 -2.55 -22.66
C GLY A 93 -28.52 -1.57 -23.70
N ALA A 94 -27.66 -1.12 -24.62
CA ALA A 94 -28.06 -0.19 -25.66
C ALA A 94 -29.08 -0.79 -26.64
N VAL A 95 -30.02 0.04 -27.09
CA VAL A 95 -31.08 -0.30 -28.03
C VAL A 95 -30.96 0.60 -29.27
N CYS A 96 -30.99 0.01 -30.45
CA CYS A 96 -30.95 0.73 -31.71
C CYS A 96 -32.27 1.46 -31.97
N ASP A 97 -32.20 2.73 -32.37
CA ASP A 97 -33.33 3.49 -32.89
C ASP A 97 -33.27 3.53 -34.42
N ILE A 98 -34.23 2.91 -35.09
CA ILE A 98 -34.20 2.69 -36.54
C ILE A 98 -35.40 3.38 -37.18
N ALA A 99 -35.13 4.20 -38.20
CA ALA A 99 -36.16 4.75 -39.06
C ALA A 99 -36.29 3.91 -40.34
N GLY A 100 -37.51 3.70 -40.81
CA GLY A 100 -37.80 3.01 -42.06
C GLY A 100 -39.14 3.46 -42.66
N GLY A 101 -39.37 3.10 -43.92
CA GLY A 101 -40.60 3.46 -44.64
C GLY A 101 -41.89 2.89 -44.04
N SER A 102 -41.78 1.85 -43.22
CA SER A 102 -42.91 1.23 -42.50
C SER A 102 -43.13 1.80 -41.09
N GLY A 103 -42.37 2.84 -40.70
CA GLY A 103 -42.38 3.43 -39.36
C GLY A 103 -41.09 3.16 -38.57
N PRO A 104 -40.92 3.82 -37.41
CA PRO A 104 -39.77 3.60 -36.55
C PRO A 104 -39.86 2.26 -35.84
N ARG A 105 -38.72 1.64 -35.56
CA ARG A 105 -38.62 0.44 -34.71
C ARG A 105 -37.34 0.45 -33.88
N SER A 106 -37.32 -0.39 -32.85
CA SER A 106 -36.17 -0.54 -31.98
C SER A 106 -35.77 -2.01 -31.84
N ILE A 107 -34.47 -2.28 -31.77
CA ILE A 107 -33.92 -3.62 -31.52
C ILE A 107 -32.71 -3.53 -30.58
N PRO A 108 -32.51 -4.49 -29.66
CA PRO A 108 -31.30 -4.55 -28.84
C PRO A 108 -30.03 -4.63 -29.71
N VAL A 109 -28.92 -4.04 -29.24
CA VAL A 109 -27.66 -4.08 -30.01
C VAL A 109 -27.15 -5.51 -30.19
N GLU A 110 -27.37 -6.40 -29.22
CA GLU A 110 -27.03 -7.83 -29.31
C GLU A 110 -27.77 -8.59 -30.43
N GLU A 111 -28.87 -8.04 -30.94
CA GLU A 111 -29.64 -8.59 -32.06
C GLU A 111 -29.38 -7.87 -33.39
N PHE A 112 -28.65 -6.74 -33.37
CA PHE A 112 -28.46 -5.91 -34.56
C PHE A 112 -27.48 -6.54 -35.56
N VAL A 113 -26.40 -7.16 -35.09
CA VAL A 113 -25.40 -7.79 -35.95
C VAL A 113 -25.74 -9.26 -36.12
N VAL A 114 -26.15 -9.64 -37.34
CA VAL A 114 -26.64 -10.99 -37.65
C VAL A 114 -25.58 -11.88 -38.33
N GLY A 115 -24.39 -11.33 -38.58
CA GLY A 115 -23.25 -12.07 -39.11
C GLY A 115 -22.12 -11.15 -39.61
N VAL A 116 -21.06 -11.75 -40.12
CA VAL A 116 -19.87 -11.02 -40.60
C VAL A 116 -20.25 -10.05 -41.73
N GLY A 117 -20.15 -8.74 -41.46
CA GLY A 117 -20.50 -7.68 -42.41
C GLY A 117 -22.00 -7.60 -42.73
N LYS A 118 -22.85 -8.18 -41.89
CA LYS A 118 -24.32 -8.20 -42.06
C LYS A 118 -25.01 -7.71 -40.79
N ASN A 119 -26.00 -6.85 -40.97
CA ASN A 119 -26.82 -6.31 -39.88
C ASN A 119 -28.32 -6.51 -40.18
N ALA A 120 -29.14 -6.20 -39.18
CA ALA A 120 -30.59 -6.39 -39.21
C ALA A 120 -31.38 -5.27 -39.92
N LEU A 121 -30.73 -4.31 -40.58
CA LEU A 121 -31.42 -3.26 -41.33
C LEU A 121 -32.01 -3.83 -42.62
N ALA A 122 -33.31 -3.62 -42.81
CA ALA A 122 -34.01 -3.90 -44.05
C ALA A 122 -33.73 -2.81 -45.11
N PRO A 123 -33.97 -3.09 -46.41
CA PRO A 123 -33.85 -2.08 -47.45
C PRO A 123 -34.70 -0.83 -47.13
N GLY A 124 -34.07 0.35 -47.15
CA GLY A 124 -34.72 1.62 -46.84
C GLY A 124 -34.73 2.00 -45.35
N GLU A 125 -34.12 1.19 -44.48
CA GLU A 125 -33.93 1.53 -43.07
C GLU A 125 -32.61 2.23 -42.80
N VAL A 126 -32.59 3.11 -41.79
CA VAL A 126 -31.42 3.86 -41.34
C VAL A 126 -31.37 3.84 -39.81
N LEU A 127 -30.20 3.58 -39.24
CA LEU A 127 -29.94 3.74 -37.81
C LEU A 127 -29.87 5.24 -37.47
N LEU A 128 -30.81 5.73 -36.66
CA LEU A 128 -30.81 7.11 -36.17
C LEU A 128 -29.86 7.30 -34.98
N GLY A 129 -29.79 6.32 -34.08
CA GLY A 129 -28.98 6.40 -32.87
C GLY A 129 -29.15 5.22 -31.94
N LEU A 130 -28.64 5.37 -30.73
CA LEU A 130 -28.68 4.39 -29.66
C LEU A 130 -29.38 5.01 -28.45
N LYS A 131 -30.32 4.26 -27.89
CA LYS A 131 -31.02 4.52 -26.64
C LYS A 131 -30.36 3.67 -25.55
N ILE A 132 -29.82 4.31 -24.53
CA ILE A 132 -29.04 3.65 -23.47
C ILE A 132 -29.71 3.98 -22.13
N PRO A 133 -30.08 2.99 -21.30
CA PRO A 133 -30.59 3.27 -19.97
C PRO A 133 -29.60 4.10 -19.14
N VAL A 134 -30.08 5.11 -18.42
CA VAL A 134 -29.23 5.83 -17.46
C VAL A 134 -28.83 4.84 -16.35
N PRO A 135 -27.53 4.67 -16.05
CA PRO A 135 -27.09 3.76 -14.99
C PRO A 135 -27.68 4.15 -13.64
N GLY A 136 -28.15 3.15 -12.89
CA GLY A 136 -28.65 3.35 -11.53
C GLY A 136 -27.54 3.65 -10.52
N PRO A 137 -27.88 3.92 -9.25
CA PRO A 137 -26.90 4.07 -8.18
C PRO A 137 -25.98 2.84 -8.09
N ARG A 138 -24.67 3.08 -7.91
CA ARG A 138 -23.64 2.02 -7.82
C ARG A 138 -23.62 1.06 -9.02
N GLN A 139 -24.11 1.51 -10.18
CA GLN A 139 -23.91 0.83 -11.45
C GLN A 139 -22.75 1.47 -12.21
N SER A 140 -21.89 0.64 -12.79
CA SER A 140 -20.80 1.09 -13.66
C SER A 140 -20.56 0.08 -14.78
N SER A 141 -19.70 0.44 -15.74
CA SER A 141 -19.30 -0.43 -16.84
C SER A 141 -17.82 -0.23 -17.21
N ALA A 142 -17.22 -1.26 -17.79
CA ALA A 142 -15.85 -1.23 -18.27
C ALA A 142 -15.75 -1.99 -19.61
N TYR A 143 -14.74 -1.66 -20.41
CA TYR A 143 -14.41 -2.39 -21.63
C TYR A 143 -12.91 -2.59 -21.78
N LEU A 144 -12.51 -3.85 -21.92
CA LEU A 144 -11.14 -4.22 -22.21
C LEU A 144 -11.03 -4.96 -23.53
N ARG A 145 -9.94 -4.69 -24.26
CA ARG A 145 -9.56 -5.47 -25.45
C ARG A 145 -8.12 -5.92 -25.37
N PHE A 146 -7.83 -7.02 -26.05
CA PHE A 146 -6.47 -7.44 -26.33
C PHE A 146 -6.13 -7.20 -27.79
N ILE A 147 -4.97 -6.58 -28.02
CA ILE A 147 -4.38 -6.33 -29.33
C ILE A 147 -2.88 -6.67 -29.30
N PRO A 148 -2.28 -7.18 -30.41
CA PRO A 148 -0.86 -7.54 -30.44
C PRO A 148 0.09 -6.34 -30.46
N ARG A 149 -0.38 -5.17 -30.88
CA ARG A 149 0.36 -3.90 -30.91
C ARG A 149 -0.21 -2.95 -29.88
N THR A 150 0.59 -1.99 -29.43
CA THR A 150 0.21 -1.04 -28.38
C THR A 150 -0.99 -0.18 -28.77
N GLU A 151 -1.13 0.21 -30.03
CA GLU A 151 -2.27 1.00 -30.53
C GLU A 151 -2.59 0.70 -32.01
N MET A 152 -3.75 1.18 -32.48
CA MET A 152 -4.21 1.11 -33.88
C MET A 152 -4.21 -0.32 -34.47
N ASP A 153 -4.66 -1.30 -33.70
CA ASP A 153 -4.80 -2.68 -34.15
C ASP A 153 -6.24 -3.18 -33.97
N ILE A 154 -6.56 -4.27 -34.68
CA ILE A 154 -7.86 -4.91 -34.63
C ILE A 154 -7.90 -5.87 -33.45
N ALA A 155 -8.95 -5.80 -32.64
CA ALA A 155 -9.12 -6.66 -31.47
C ALA A 155 -8.95 -8.15 -31.81
N VAL A 156 -8.17 -8.84 -30.98
CA VAL A 156 -8.06 -10.31 -30.95
C VAL A 156 -9.18 -10.90 -30.10
N ALA A 157 -9.48 -10.23 -29.00
CA ALA A 157 -10.60 -10.48 -28.09
C ALA A 157 -10.98 -9.16 -27.42
N GLY A 158 -12.26 -8.99 -27.10
CA GLY A 158 -12.78 -7.88 -26.30
C GLY A 158 -13.80 -8.38 -25.29
N CYS A 159 -13.93 -7.68 -24.18
CA CYS A 159 -14.92 -7.93 -23.15
C CYS A 159 -15.48 -6.59 -22.66
N GLY A 160 -16.80 -6.46 -22.61
CA GLY A 160 -17.49 -5.35 -21.97
C GLY A 160 -18.34 -5.89 -20.82
N VAL A 161 -18.30 -5.21 -19.69
CA VAL A 161 -19.03 -5.62 -18.47
C VAL A 161 -19.78 -4.41 -17.92
N SER A 162 -21.02 -4.61 -17.45
CA SER A 162 -21.72 -3.66 -16.60
C SER A 162 -22.21 -4.38 -15.34
N LEU A 163 -21.97 -3.78 -14.17
CA LEU A 163 -22.33 -4.34 -12.87
C LEU A 163 -23.07 -3.29 -12.05
N THR A 164 -24.00 -3.75 -11.20
CA THR A 164 -24.61 -2.98 -10.13
C THR A 164 -24.29 -3.63 -8.80
N LEU A 165 -23.83 -2.84 -7.83
CA LEU A 165 -23.52 -3.31 -6.47
C LEU A 165 -24.51 -2.73 -5.43
N ASP A 166 -24.84 -3.52 -4.42
CA ASP A 166 -25.50 -3.00 -3.23
C ASP A 166 -24.52 -2.25 -2.29
N ASP A 167 -25.01 -1.81 -1.14
CA ASP A 167 -24.22 -1.10 -0.12
C ASP A 167 -23.18 -1.98 0.59
N LYS A 168 -23.27 -3.30 0.44
CA LYS A 168 -22.33 -4.28 1.01
C LYS A 168 -21.34 -4.82 -0.02
N GLY A 169 -21.37 -4.29 -1.25
CA GLY A 169 -20.52 -4.74 -2.34
C GLY A 169 -20.98 -6.03 -3.03
N VAL A 170 -22.21 -6.49 -2.80
CA VAL A 170 -22.78 -7.66 -3.49
C VAL A 170 -23.31 -7.24 -4.85
N CYS A 171 -22.97 -8.00 -5.89
CA CYS A 171 -23.46 -7.76 -7.24
C CYS A 171 -24.94 -8.13 -7.36
N THR A 172 -25.79 -7.12 -7.62
CA THR A 172 -27.25 -7.31 -7.75
C THR A 172 -27.70 -7.45 -9.21
N ALA A 173 -26.90 -6.95 -10.15
CA ALA A 173 -27.14 -7.07 -11.58
C ALA A 173 -25.81 -7.08 -12.34
N ALA A 174 -25.73 -7.89 -13.40
CA ALA A 174 -24.57 -7.97 -14.27
C ALA A 174 -24.99 -8.15 -15.73
N ARG A 175 -24.22 -7.56 -16.66
CA ARG A 175 -24.26 -7.84 -18.09
C ARG A 175 -22.83 -8.00 -18.58
N VAL A 176 -22.54 -9.10 -19.25
CA VAL A 176 -21.20 -9.42 -19.76
C VAL A 176 -21.31 -9.70 -21.25
N ALA A 177 -20.50 -9.04 -22.06
CA ALA A 177 -20.48 -9.19 -23.50
C ALA A 177 -19.05 -9.40 -24.01
N ILE A 178 -18.88 -10.28 -25.00
CA ILE A 178 -17.58 -10.61 -25.58
C ILE A 178 -17.54 -10.30 -27.08
N GLY A 179 -16.39 -9.84 -27.57
CA GLY A 179 -16.17 -9.44 -28.96
C GLY A 179 -14.91 -10.06 -29.57
N ALA A 180 -14.81 -10.05 -30.91
CA ALA A 180 -13.70 -10.62 -31.69
C ALA A 180 -13.44 -12.13 -31.51
N VAL A 181 -14.29 -12.82 -30.74
CA VAL A 181 -14.18 -14.26 -30.43
C VAL A 181 -15.37 -15.08 -30.92
N ALA A 182 -16.15 -14.54 -31.86
CA ALA A 182 -17.26 -15.18 -32.56
C ALA A 182 -17.58 -14.39 -33.86
N PRO A 183 -18.43 -14.90 -34.76
CA PRO A 183 -18.87 -14.17 -35.95
C PRO A 183 -19.57 -12.83 -35.64
N THR A 184 -20.15 -12.71 -34.44
CA THR A 184 -20.79 -11.51 -33.89
C THR A 184 -20.30 -11.29 -32.45
N ALA A 185 -20.49 -10.10 -31.90
CA ALA A 185 -20.36 -9.93 -30.45
C ALA A 185 -21.49 -10.72 -29.75
N LEU A 186 -21.21 -11.26 -28.56
CA LEU A 186 -22.12 -12.13 -27.83
C LEU A 186 -22.40 -11.57 -26.44
N LEU A 187 -23.67 -11.50 -26.05
CA LEU A 187 -24.05 -11.41 -24.64
C LEU A 187 -23.83 -12.79 -23.99
N VAL A 188 -23.29 -12.84 -22.77
CA VAL A 188 -22.96 -14.07 -22.04
C VAL A 188 -23.75 -14.13 -20.73
N PRO A 189 -25.01 -14.60 -20.74
CA PRO A 189 -25.84 -14.69 -19.53
C PRO A 189 -25.20 -15.53 -18.42
N ALA A 190 -24.58 -16.65 -18.75
CA ALA A 190 -23.92 -17.52 -17.77
C ALA A 190 -22.76 -16.83 -17.03
N ALA A 191 -22.11 -15.82 -17.63
CA ALA A 191 -21.09 -15.03 -16.95
C ALA A 191 -21.73 -14.02 -15.99
N ALA A 192 -22.87 -13.42 -16.35
CA ALA A 192 -23.63 -12.56 -15.45
C ALA A 192 -24.17 -13.35 -14.24
N ASP A 193 -24.74 -14.53 -14.49
CA ASP A 193 -25.27 -15.42 -13.44
C ASP A 193 -24.19 -15.84 -12.43
N ALA A 194 -22.95 -15.99 -12.88
CA ALA A 194 -21.81 -16.32 -12.01
C ALA A 194 -21.40 -15.17 -11.07
N LEU A 195 -21.73 -13.92 -11.43
CA LEU A 195 -21.37 -12.73 -10.65
C LEU A 195 -22.50 -12.30 -9.71
N ILE A 196 -23.75 -12.39 -10.16
CA ILE A 196 -24.93 -11.95 -9.39
C ILE A 196 -25.05 -12.76 -8.09
N GLY A 197 -25.27 -12.05 -6.97
CA GLY A 197 -25.38 -12.62 -5.63
C GLY A 197 -24.04 -12.84 -4.91
N THR A 198 -22.91 -12.49 -5.55
CA THR A 198 -21.56 -12.62 -4.97
C THR A 198 -20.97 -11.26 -4.64
N THR A 199 -19.93 -11.20 -3.82
CA THR A 199 -19.12 -9.99 -3.59
C THR A 199 -18.03 -9.80 -4.65
N LEU A 200 -18.19 -10.41 -5.83
CA LEU A 200 -17.16 -10.46 -6.88
C LEU A 200 -15.83 -11.05 -6.38
N ASP A 201 -15.91 -12.10 -5.56
CA ASP A 201 -14.72 -12.83 -5.11
C ASP A 201 -14.00 -13.55 -6.28
N ASP A 202 -12.78 -14.01 -6.02
CA ASP A 202 -11.95 -14.67 -7.05
C ASP A 202 -12.64 -15.91 -7.65
N ALA A 203 -13.52 -16.61 -6.91
CA ALA A 203 -14.22 -17.78 -7.40
C ALA A 203 -15.34 -17.39 -8.38
N ALA A 204 -16.14 -16.38 -8.05
CA ALA A 204 -17.18 -15.82 -8.90
C ALA A 204 -16.58 -15.27 -10.21
N ILE A 205 -15.48 -14.50 -10.10
CA ILE A 205 -14.75 -13.94 -11.24
C ILE A 205 -14.17 -15.06 -12.11
N HIS A 206 -13.60 -16.10 -11.50
CA HIS A 206 -13.08 -17.24 -12.24
C HIS A 206 -14.19 -17.93 -13.04
N ALA A 207 -15.34 -18.19 -12.41
CA ALA A 207 -16.51 -18.79 -13.02
C ALA A 207 -17.07 -17.95 -14.19
N ALA A 208 -17.16 -16.63 -14.03
CA ALA A 208 -17.55 -15.72 -15.11
C ALA A 208 -16.59 -15.80 -16.31
N GLY A 209 -15.28 -15.84 -16.05
CA GLY A 209 -14.27 -16.02 -17.10
C GLY A 209 -14.39 -17.38 -17.83
N GLU A 210 -14.69 -18.46 -17.11
CA GLU A 210 -14.94 -19.78 -17.73
C GLU A 210 -16.22 -19.79 -18.58
N ALA A 211 -17.28 -19.11 -18.15
CA ALA A 211 -18.49 -18.92 -18.95
C ALA A 211 -18.19 -18.16 -20.26
N CYS A 212 -17.33 -17.13 -20.23
CA CYS A 212 -16.85 -16.44 -21.43
C CYS A 212 -16.05 -17.36 -22.37
N THR A 213 -15.17 -18.22 -21.83
CA THR A 213 -14.45 -19.25 -22.62
C THR A 213 -15.41 -20.20 -23.32
N ALA A 214 -16.44 -20.66 -22.60
CA ALA A 214 -17.43 -21.59 -23.10
C ALA A 214 -18.29 -20.98 -24.22
N ALA A 215 -18.69 -19.71 -24.05
CA ALA A 215 -19.49 -18.98 -25.05
C ALA A 215 -18.70 -18.60 -26.32
N ALA A 216 -17.38 -18.44 -26.21
CA ALA A 216 -16.54 -18.06 -27.33
C ALA A 216 -16.47 -19.17 -28.41
N SER A 217 -16.58 -18.77 -29.68
CA SER A 217 -16.44 -19.63 -30.86
C SER A 217 -15.57 -18.97 -31.95
N PRO A 218 -14.29 -18.65 -31.67
CA PRO A 218 -13.41 -17.99 -32.62
C PRO A 218 -12.93 -18.94 -33.72
N ILE A 219 -12.38 -18.36 -34.79
CA ILE A 219 -11.54 -19.07 -35.76
C ILE A 219 -10.06 -18.82 -35.47
N SER A 220 -9.20 -19.72 -35.92
CA SER A 220 -7.75 -19.46 -35.99
C SER A 220 -7.45 -18.56 -37.19
N ASP A 221 -6.68 -17.49 -36.99
CA ASP A 221 -6.15 -16.66 -38.07
C ASP A 221 -4.75 -16.11 -37.69
N LYS A 222 -4.25 -15.14 -38.47
CA LYS A 222 -2.94 -14.49 -38.24
C LYS A 222 -2.82 -13.76 -36.89
N ARG A 223 -3.92 -13.48 -36.21
CA ARG A 223 -3.98 -12.74 -34.95
C ARG A 223 -4.02 -13.64 -33.72
N GLY A 224 -4.33 -14.93 -33.88
CA GLY A 224 -4.31 -15.90 -32.79
C GLY A 224 -5.07 -17.18 -33.10
N THR A 225 -4.73 -18.25 -32.39
CA THR A 225 -5.44 -19.54 -32.47
C THR A 225 -6.75 -19.49 -31.69
N VAL A 226 -7.62 -20.49 -31.93
CA VAL A 226 -8.86 -20.68 -31.17
C VAL A 226 -8.60 -20.74 -29.67
N GLU A 227 -7.63 -21.57 -29.25
CA GLU A 227 -7.29 -21.80 -27.84
C GLU A 227 -6.79 -20.52 -27.19
N TYR A 228 -5.93 -19.77 -27.89
CA TYR A 228 -5.39 -18.51 -27.41
C TYR A 228 -6.50 -17.47 -27.20
N ARG A 229 -7.37 -17.28 -28.19
CA ARG A 229 -8.48 -16.31 -28.12
C ARG A 229 -9.47 -16.66 -27.01
N LYS A 230 -9.80 -17.94 -26.84
CA LYS A 230 -10.63 -18.43 -25.73
C LYS A 230 -10.00 -18.14 -24.37
N LYS A 231 -8.69 -18.39 -24.21
CA LYS A 231 -7.99 -18.06 -22.97
C LYS A 231 -7.96 -16.55 -22.69
N VAL A 232 -7.68 -15.74 -23.71
CA VAL A 232 -7.56 -14.29 -23.55
C VAL A 232 -8.90 -13.66 -23.16
N VAL A 233 -10.02 -14.07 -23.78
CA VAL A 233 -11.32 -13.47 -23.42
C VAL A 233 -11.70 -13.75 -21.97
N ALA A 234 -11.38 -14.93 -21.43
CA ALA A 234 -11.56 -15.21 -20.00
C ALA A 234 -10.70 -14.30 -19.12
N VAL A 235 -9.45 -14.07 -19.51
CA VAL A 235 -8.56 -13.15 -18.78
C VAL A 235 -9.10 -11.72 -18.82
N LEU A 236 -9.64 -11.25 -19.95
CA LEU A 236 -10.25 -9.93 -20.05
C LEU A 236 -11.47 -9.82 -19.13
N ALA A 237 -12.37 -10.80 -19.16
CA ALA A 237 -13.53 -10.86 -18.26
C ALA A 237 -13.14 -10.87 -16.77
N ARG A 238 -11.99 -11.47 -16.43
CA ARG A 238 -11.45 -11.47 -15.04
C ARG A 238 -10.75 -10.19 -14.65
N ARG A 239 -10.26 -9.42 -15.63
CA ARG A 239 -9.53 -8.16 -15.45
C ARG A 239 -10.44 -6.94 -15.38
N ASP A 240 -11.69 -7.07 -15.82
CA ASP A 240 -12.78 -6.16 -15.45
C ASP A 240 -13.15 -6.34 -13.97
N LYS A 241 -12.15 -6.13 -13.10
CA LYS A 241 -12.31 -6.06 -11.65
C LYS A 241 -12.99 -4.75 -11.27
N LEU A 242 -13.39 -4.66 -10.00
CA LEU A 242 -13.56 -3.40 -9.30
C LEU A 242 -12.28 -2.55 -9.53
N VAL A 243 -12.39 -1.50 -10.35
CA VAL A 243 -11.29 -0.55 -10.54
C VAL A 243 -11.32 0.39 -9.36
N GLU A 244 -10.53 0.09 -8.34
CA GLU A 244 -10.25 1.03 -7.26
C GLU A 244 -9.38 2.16 -7.84
N THR A 245 -9.94 3.37 -7.89
CA THR A 245 -9.22 4.55 -8.39
C THR A 245 -8.37 5.17 -7.29
N ILE A 246 -7.50 6.11 -7.65
CA ILE A 246 -6.72 6.85 -6.65
C ILE A 246 -7.61 7.60 -5.65
N GLU A 247 -8.77 8.06 -6.08
CA GLU A 247 -9.82 8.63 -5.21
C GLU A 247 -10.48 7.56 -4.37
N GLY A 248 -10.74 6.37 -4.92
CA GLY A 248 -11.30 5.23 -4.16
C GLY A 248 -10.37 4.68 -3.07
N ILE A 249 -9.05 4.90 -3.21
CA ILE A 249 -8.07 4.61 -2.16
C ILE A 249 -8.25 5.56 -0.96
N ALA A 250 -8.63 6.82 -1.19
CA ALA A 250 -9.01 7.74 -0.13
C ALA A 250 -10.46 7.45 0.30
N GLY A 251 -10.68 7.13 1.58
CA GLY A 251 -12.02 7.07 2.13
C GLY A 251 -12.56 8.47 2.40
N ASP A 252 -13.14 8.68 3.59
CA ASP A 252 -13.40 10.04 4.08
C ASP A 252 -12.08 10.79 4.42
N GLU A 253 -10.98 10.05 4.60
CA GLU A 253 -9.64 10.57 4.83
C GLU A 253 -8.61 9.96 3.86
N LEU A 254 -7.44 10.62 3.75
CA LEU A 254 -6.32 10.13 2.94
C LEU A 254 -5.81 8.79 3.48
N HIS A 255 -5.61 7.83 2.58
CA HIS A 255 -4.98 6.55 2.90
C HIS A 255 -3.55 6.76 3.44
N PRO A 256 -3.05 5.92 4.37
CA PRO A 256 -1.70 6.05 4.91
C PRO A 256 -0.60 6.18 3.85
N ILE A 257 -0.70 5.42 2.76
CA ILE A 257 0.23 5.53 1.60
C ILE A 257 0.18 6.94 0.97
N GLN A 258 -1.00 7.53 0.81
CA GLN A 258 -1.15 8.88 0.27
C GLN A 258 -0.54 9.92 1.21
N GLN A 259 -0.75 9.77 2.52
CA GLN A 259 -0.14 10.64 3.54
C GLN A 259 1.39 10.54 3.51
N LYS A 260 1.96 9.33 3.44
CA LYS A 260 3.42 9.14 3.35
C LYS A 260 4.03 9.72 2.08
N PHE A 261 3.33 9.63 0.94
CA PHE A 261 3.80 10.32 -0.27
C PHE A 261 3.83 11.84 -0.11
N LEU A 262 2.90 12.41 0.66
CA LEU A 262 2.84 13.83 0.99
C LEU A 262 3.98 14.23 1.93
N GLU A 263 4.15 13.51 3.03
CA GLU A 263 5.20 13.75 4.05
C GLU A 263 6.61 13.70 3.46
N HIS A 264 6.88 12.71 2.61
CA HIS A 264 8.20 12.55 1.98
C HIS A 264 8.42 13.47 0.77
N ALA A 265 7.46 14.36 0.46
CA ALA A 265 7.45 15.15 -0.76
C ALA A 265 7.73 14.29 -2.00
N ALA A 266 7.16 13.08 -2.03
CA ALA A 266 7.24 12.11 -3.12
C ALA A 266 6.41 12.52 -4.35
N LEU A 267 5.93 13.76 -4.36
CA LEU A 267 5.22 14.43 -5.44
C LEU A 267 5.87 15.78 -5.72
N GLN A 268 6.35 15.98 -6.95
CA GLN A 268 6.80 17.29 -7.44
C GLN A 268 5.80 17.83 -8.47
N CYS A 269 5.72 17.19 -9.63
CA CYS A 269 4.74 17.51 -10.66
C CYS A 269 3.41 16.76 -10.51
N GLY A 270 3.33 15.75 -9.64
CA GLY A 270 2.10 15.02 -9.30
C GLY A 270 1.55 14.07 -10.38
N ILE A 271 1.97 14.19 -11.64
CA ILE A 271 1.40 13.43 -12.77
C ILE A 271 1.49 11.90 -12.56
N CYS A 272 2.63 11.42 -12.05
CA CYS A 272 2.88 9.99 -11.85
C CYS A 272 2.37 9.46 -10.50
N THR A 273 2.01 10.35 -9.57
CA THR A 273 1.72 10.02 -8.17
C THR A 273 0.59 8.99 -8.02
N PRO A 274 -0.54 9.08 -8.76
CA PRO A 274 -1.60 8.08 -8.68
C PRO A 274 -1.09 6.65 -8.96
N GLY A 275 -0.32 6.47 -10.03
CA GLY A 275 0.19 5.16 -10.43
C GLY A 275 1.17 4.56 -9.41
N PHE A 276 2.03 5.38 -8.82
CA PHE A 276 2.93 4.93 -7.75
C PHE A 276 2.17 4.53 -6.48
N ILE A 277 1.14 5.29 -6.08
CA ILE A 277 0.35 4.99 -4.88
C ILE A 277 -0.44 3.69 -5.05
N VAL A 278 -1.12 3.51 -6.19
CA VAL A 278 -1.86 2.27 -6.50
C VAL A 278 -0.92 1.07 -6.55
N ALA A 279 0.25 1.20 -7.19
CA ALA A 279 1.24 0.14 -7.24
C ALA A 279 1.85 -0.18 -5.86
N THR A 280 2.05 0.84 -5.02
CA THR A 280 2.53 0.69 -3.65
C THR A 280 1.49 -0.06 -2.79
N LYS A 281 0.20 0.29 -2.90
CA LYS A 281 -0.87 -0.43 -2.19
C LYS A 281 -0.89 -1.90 -2.57
N ALA A 282 -0.87 -2.20 -3.88
CA ALA A 282 -0.85 -3.56 -4.38
C ALA A 282 0.42 -4.35 -3.96
N LEU A 283 1.56 -3.67 -3.82
CA LEU A 283 2.78 -4.27 -3.29
C LEU A 283 2.60 -4.61 -1.80
N LEU A 284 2.21 -3.64 -0.97
CA LEU A 284 2.14 -3.78 0.48
C LEU A 284 1.05 -4.77 0.93
N GLU A 285 -0.04 -4.90 0.17
CA GLU A 285 -1.05 -5.95 0.41
C GLU A 285 -0.49 -7.37 0.23
N LYS A 286 0.50 -7.56 -0.65
CA LYS A 286 1.11 -8.88 -0.91
C LYS A 286 2.38 -9.12 -0.13
N ASN A 287 3.16 -8.07 0.10
CA ASN A 287 4.39 -8.08 0.85
C ASN A 287 4.41 -6.84 1.74
N PRO A 288 3.98 -6.95 3.01
CA PRO A 288 3.94 -5.84 3.95
C PRO A 288 5.31 -5.24 4.27
N ASP A 289 6.40 -5.99 4.02
CA ASP A 289 7.78 -5.57 4.32
C ASP A 289 8.71 -5.83 3.11
N PRO A 290 8.59 -5.05 2.02
CA PRO A 290 9.38 -5.25 0.81
C PRO A 290 10.75 -4.58 0.90
N ASP A 291 11.80 -5.30 0.49
CA ASP A 291 13.12 -4.71 0.31
C ASP A 291 13.13 -3.66 -0.82
N GLU A 292 14.15 -2.80 -0.85
CA GLU A 292 14.25 -1.72 -1.85
C GLU A 292 14.17 -2.23 -3.29
N LYS A 293 14.80 -3.38 -3.54
CA LYS A 293 14.83 -4.01 -4.86
C LYS A 293 13.43 -4.42 -5.31
N THR A 294 12.64 -4.99 -4.41
CA THR A 294 11.25 -5.38 -4.62
C THR A 294 10.39 -4.14 -4.86
N ILE A 295 10.55 -3.09 -4.06
CA ILE A 295 9.84 -1.81 -4.25
C ILE A 295 10.15 -1.25 -5.64
N ARG A 296 11.42 -1.12 -6.00
CA ARG A 296 11.84 -0.61 -7.32
C ARG A 296 11.27 -1.44 -8.46
N TYR A 297 11.26 -2.77 -8.33
CA TYR A 297 10.70 -3.67 -9.34
C TYR A 297 9.20 -3.46 -9.52
N TRP A 298 8.45 -3.39 -8.42
CA TRP A 298 7.00 -3.20 -8.44
C TRP A 298 6.58 -1.82 -8.95
N LEU A 299 7.37 -0.81 -8.64
CA LEU A 299 7.11 0.56 -9.08
C LEU A 299 7.63 0.88 -10.49
N ALA A 300 8.44 0.00 -11.10
CA ALA A 300 9.06 0.22 -12.40
C ALA A 300 8.07 0.45 -13.55
N GLY A 301 6.81 0.03 -13.40
CA GLY A 301 5.73 0.31 -14.35
C GLY A 301 5.28 1.78 -14.40
N ASN A 302 5.72 2.60 -13.44
CA ASN A 302 5.36 4.02 -13.34
C ASN A 302 6.59 4.89 -13.61
N LEU A 303 6.49 5.80 -14.58
CA LEU A 303 7.57 6.72 -14.93
C LEU A 303 7.37 8.08 -14.26
N CYS A 304 8.32 8.47 -13.40
CA CYS A 304 8.37 9.80 -12.82
C CYS A 304 9.07 10.78 -13.78
N ARG A 305 8.28 11.69 -14.39
CA ARG A 305 8.81 12.75 -15.27
C ARG A 305 9.81 13.66 -14.56
N CYS A 306 9.59 13.92 -13.28
CA CYS A 306 10.41 14.79 -12.46
C CYS A 306 11.61 14.07 -11.80
N THR A 307 11.82 12.80 -12.15
CA THR A 307 12.92 11.94 -11.65
C THR A 307 13.04 11.86 -10.12
N GLY A 308 11.95 12.10 -9.38
CA GLY A 308 11.91 12.11 -7.91
C GLY A 308 11.85 10.73 -7.26
N TYR A 309 12.41 9.70 -7.90
CA TYR A 309 12.22 8.30 -7.52
C TYR A 309 12.68 8.01 -6.09
N ASP A 310 13.79 8.58 -5.61
CA ASP A 310 14.28 8.27 -4.26
C ASP A 310 13.30 8.68 -3.16
N LYS A 311 12.56 9.79 -3.34
CA LYS A 311 11.52 10.21 -2.40
C LYS A 311 10.31 9.26 -2.43
N ILE A 312 9.98 8.75 -3.61
CA ILE A 312 8.93 7.75 -3.80
C ILE A 312 9.31 6.45 -3.11
N ILE A 313 10.53 5.95 -3.32
CA ILE A 313 11.02 4.72 -2.67
C ILE A 313 11.01 4.86 -1.15
N ARG A 314 11.51 5.99 -0.62
CA ARG A 314 11.50 6.27 0.83
C ARG A 314 10.10 6.34 1.41
N ALA A 315 9.12 6.88 0.68
CA ALA A 315 7.72 6.92 1.12
C ALA A 315 7.11 5.51 1.26
N VAL A 316 7.67 4.50 0.57
CA VAL A 316 7.27 3.10 0.70
C VAL A 316 8.03 2.38 1.82
N GLN A 317 9.27 2.79 2.10
CA GLN A 317 10.16 2.18 3.11
C GLN A 317 10.01 2.81 4.51
N VAL A 318 8.78 3.00 4.99
CA VAL A 318 8.58 3.47 6.37
C VAL A 318 8.51 2.28 7.31
N PHE A 319 9.49 2.20 8.21
CA PHE A 319 9.52 1.19 9.26
C PHE A 319 8.93 1.74 10.57
N PRO A 320 8.13 0.95 11.30
CA PRO A 320 7.80 1.29 12.68
C PRO A 320 9.09 1.34 13.50
N GLY A 321 9.20 2.35 14.35
CA GLY A 321 10.40 2.61 15.14
C GLY A 321 10.13 3.57 16.31
N GLY A 322 11.21 3.98 16.97
CA GLY A 322 11.19 4.71 18.23
C GLY A 322 11.79 3.86 19.34
N LYS A 323 12.63 4.45 20.20
CA LYS A 323 13.45 3.67 21.14
C LYS A 323 12.60 2.86 22.09
N GLY A 324 11.58 3.48 22.68
CA GLY A 324 10.65 2.79 23.56
C GLY A 324 9.95 1.61 22.88
N LEU A 325 9.52 1.79 21.63
CA LEU A 325 8.87 0.73 20.85
C LEU A 325 9.86 -0.41 20.56
N ASN A 326 11.05 -0.11 20.04
CA ASN A 326 12.07 -1.09 19.72
C ASN A 326 12.50 -1.89 20.97
N GLN A 327 12.73 -1.20 22.09
CA GLN A 327 13.13 -1.83 23.35
C GLN A 327 12.02 -2.71 23.92
N SER A 328 10.75 -2.30 23.78
CA SER A 328 9.60 -3.11 24.21
C SER A 328 9.46 -4.39 23.39
N ILE A 329 9.60 -4.29 22.06
CA ILE A 329 9.59 -5.45 21.16
C ILE A 329 10.77 -6.39 21.48
N ALA A 330 11.96 -5.84 21.69
CA ALA A 330 13.14 -6.64 22.03
C ALA A 330 12.98 -7.38 23.36
N ALA A 331 12.45 -6.72 24.39
CA ALA A 331 12.16 -7.36 25.68
C ALA A 331 11.07 -8.44 25.56
N ALA A 332 9.99 -8.18 24.80
CA ALA A 332 8.93 -9.16 24.58
C ALA A 332 9.41 -10.39 23.80
N ARG A 333 10.21 -10.19 22.74
CA ARG A 333 10.86 -11.28 21.98
C ARG A 333 11.82 -12.11 22.83
N ALA A 334 12.45 -11.50 23.82
CA ALA A 334 13.30 -12.16 24.81
C ALA A 334 12.50 -12.89 25.91
N GLY A 335 11.17 -12.77 25.93
CA GLY A 335 10.27 -13.50 26.84
C GLY A 335 9.79 -12.71 28.06
N ALA A 336 10.04 -11.41 28.15
CA ALA A 336 9.52 -10.58 29.24
C ALA A 336 8.03 -10.23 29.04
N GLU A 337 7.28 -10.11 30.13
CA GLU A 337 5.96 -9.47 30.11
C GLU A 337 6.15 -7.96 30.03
N VAL A 338 5.67 -7.35 28.94
CA VAL A 338 5.90 -5.93 28.65
C VAL A 338 4.59 -5.18 28.56
N LYS A 339 4.50 -4.10 29.33
CA LYS A 339 3.46 -3.08 29.20
C LYS A 339 4.05 -1.77 28.71
N HIS A 340 3.55 -1.27 27.59
CA HIS A 340 4.04 -0.06 26.97
C HIS A 340 3.16 1.14 27.34
N PHE A 341 3.79 2.19 27.87
CA PHE A 341 3.16 3.48 28.14
C PHE A 341 3.75 4.54 27.23
N GLY A 342 2.88 5.33 26.60
CA GLY A 342 3.31 6.36 25.66
C GLY A 342 2.13 7.04 24.99
N ALA A 343 2.41 7.77 23.92
CA ALA A 343 1.38 8.41 23.12
C ALA A 343 1.71 8.34 21.63
N VAL A 344 0.70 8.04 20.82
CA VAL A 344 0.79 8.09 19.36
C VAL A 344 -0.17 9.15 18.80
N GLY A 345 0.16 9.65 17.62
CA GLY A 345 -0.71 10.54 16.85
C GLY A 345 -1.81 9.78 16.10
N GLU A 346 -2.52 10.51 15.24
CA GLU A 346 -3.55 9.95 14.35
C GLU A 346 -2.97 8.95 13.33
N ASP A 347 -1.68 9.06 13.03
CA ASP A 347 -0.90 8.17 12.15
C ASP A 347 -0.29 6.95 12.88
N GLY A 348 -0.65 6.74 14.15
CA GLY A 348 -0.03 5.78 15.07
C GLY A 348 -0.44 4.31 14.93
N ASP A 349 -1.40 3.98 14.06
CA ASP A 349 -1.99 2.63 13.94
C ASP A 349 -0.92 1.55 13.74
N MET A 350 0.01 1.79 12.81
CA MET A 350 1.10 0.87 12.49
C MET A 350 1.99 0.57 13.71
N LEU A 351 2.23 1.55 14.58
CA LEU A 351 3.07 1.40 15.77
C LEU A 351 2.37 0.52 16.82
N LEU A 352 1.07 0.76 17.03
CA LEU A 352 0.25 -0.01 17.96
C LEU A 352 0.08 -1.46 17.50
N GLU A 353 -0.23 -1.67 16.22
CA GLU A 353 -0.34 -2.99 15.63
C GLU A 353 0.98 -3.77 15.76
N GLN A 354 2.11 -3.10 15.53
CA GLN A 354 3.41 -3.76 15.65
C GLN A 354 3.69 -4.20 17.09
N LEU A 355 3.46 -3.35 18.08
CA LEU A 355 3.60 -3.72 19.49
C LEU A 355 2.69 -4.89 19.88
N GLN A 356 1.42 -4.86 19.46
CA GLN A 356 0.45 -5.91 19.76
C GLN A 356 0.80 -7.26 19.11
N ARG A 357 1.31 -7.25 17.88
CA ARG A 357 1.78 -8.48 17.20
C ARG A 357 2.92 -9.16 17.97
N GLU A 358 3.76 -8.39 18.64
CA GLU A 358 4.89 -8.87 19.44
C GLU A 358 4.49 -9.24 20.88
N GLY A 359 3.19 -9.18 21.21
CA GLY A 359 2.67 -9.56 22.53
C GLY A 359 2.82 -8.48 23.60
N VAL A 360 3.09 -7.23 23.24
CA VAL A 360 3.21 -6.10 24.18
C VAL A 360 1.82 -5.57 24.55
N ASP A 361 1.55 -5.38 25.84
CA ASP A 361 0.33 -4.72 26.33
C ASP A 361 0.38 -3.21 26.02
N THR A 362 -0.47 -2.76 25.09
CA THR A 362 -0.58 -1.36 24.66
C THR A 362 -1.74 -0.60 25.31
N THR A 363 -2.38 -1.13 26.36
CA THR A 363 -3.46 -0.44 27.08
C THR A 363 -3.02 0.87 27.74
N GLY A 364 -1.71 1.04 27.95
CA GLY A 364 -1.09 2.27 28.46
C GLY A 364 -0.77 3.33 27.39
N VAL A 365 -1.15 3.13 26.13
CA VAL A 365 -0.85 4.07 25.04
C VAL A 365 -2.03 4.97 24.72
N GLN A 366 -1.83 6.28 24.78
CA GLN A 366 -2.85 7.28 24.43
C GLN A 366 -2.78 7.66 22.94
N ARG A 367 -3.94 7.96 22.34
CA ARG A 367 -4.02 8.64 21.05
C ARG A 367 -4.23 10.13 21.27
N LEU A 368 -3.36 10.94 20.69
CA LEU A 368 -3.39 12.40 20.76
C LEU A 368 -3.62 13.00 19.37
N THR A 369 -4.18 14.20 19.33
CA THR A 369 -4.33 14.96 18.08
C THR A 369 -2.95 15.43 17.58
N GLY A 370 -2.69 15.29 16.27
CA GLY A 370 -1.42 15.61 15.65
C GLY A 370 -0.57 14.36 15.31
N PRO A 371 0.65 14.55 14.77
CA PRO A 371 1.48 13.45 14.31
C PRO A 371 2.20 12.73 15.45
N SER A 372 2.45 11.44 15.25
CA SER A 372 3.35 10.63 16.08
C SER A 372 4.77 11.19 16.04
N GLY A 373 5.60 10.80 17.03
CA GLY A 373 7.03 11.10 16.97
C GLY A 373 7.69 10.54 15.70
N GLN A 374 8.56 11.31 15.08
CA GLN A 374 9.25 10.94 13.85
C GLN A 374 10.76 11.04 14.02
N ALA A 375 11.49 10.03 13.54
CA ALA A 375 12.95 10.07 13.41
C ALA A 375 13.33 10.04 11.93
N ILE A 376 14.02 11.07 11.46
CA ILE A 376 14.59 11.15 10.12
C ILE A 376 16.03 10.67 10.23
N ILE A 377 16.29 9.45 9.76
CA ILE A 377 17.62 8.84 9.75
C ILE A 377 18.22 9.03 8.36
N GLN A 378 19.31 9.78 8.30
CA GLN A 378 20.10 9.98 7.08
C GLN A 378 21.33 9.09 7.18
N VAL A 379 21.41 8.08 6.32
CA VAL A 379 22.58 7.21 6.20
C VAL A 379 23.40 7.69 5.02
N ASP A 380 24.70 7.95 5.24
CA ASP A 380 25.61 8.28 4.16
C ASP A 380 26.14 7.02 3.45
N ALA A 381 26.91 7.20 2.37
CA ALA A 381 27.44 6.08 1.58
C ALA A 381 28.47 5.20 2.34
N GLN A 382 28.92 5.63 3.53
CA GLN A 382 29.83 4.90 4.40
C GLN A 382 29.10 4.24 5.59
N GLY A 383 27.78 4.34 5.66
CA GLY A 383 26.97 3.79 6.76
C GLY A 383 26.91 4.67 8.01
N GLN A 384 27.36 5.93 7.94
CA GLN A 384 27.24 6.85 9.07
C GLN A 384 25.83 7.47 9.12
N ASN A 385 25.25 7.51 10.31
CA ASN A 385 23.89 7.97 10.53
C ASN A 385 23.86 9.39 11.10
N ALA A 386 23.05 10.27 10.52
CA ALA A 386 22.58 11.51 11.14
C ALA A 386 21.09 11.38 11.43
N ILE A 387 20.70 11.48 12.71
CA ILE A 387 19.33 11.26 13.17
C ILE A 387 18.73 12.58 13.62
N VAL A 388 17.60 12.98 13.02
CA VAL A 388 16.82 14.15 13.43
C VAL A 388 15.49 13.67 13.99
N ILE A 389 15.21 14.01 15.26
CA ILE A 389 14.00 13.56 15.95
C ILE A 389 13.02 14.73 16.11
N SER A 390 11.79 14.52 15.65
CA SER A 390 10.63 15.34 15.96
C SER A 390 9.79 14.60 16.99
N GLY A 391 9.71 15.12 18.21
CA GLY A 391 9.09 14.40 19.32
C GLY A 391 7.58 14.13 19.18
N GLY A 392 6.85 14.91 18.37
CA GLY A 392 5.42 14.70 18.08
C GLY A 392 4.57 14.47 19.34
N SER A 393 3.72 13.45 19.29
CA SER A 393 2.91 12.97 20.43
C SER A 393 3.74 12.52 21.65
N ASN A 394 4.97 12.04 21.47
CA ASN A 394 5.82 11.53 22.57
C ASN A 394 6.20 12.61 23.58
N ARG A 395 6.15 13.89 23.19
CA ARG A 395 6.45 15.05 24.06
C ARG A 395 5.21 15.66 24.72
N GLN A 396 4.07 14.98 24.63
CA GLN A 396 2.77 15.47 25.09
C GLN A 396 2.11 14.48 26.08
N LEU A 397 2.89 13.64 26.75
CA LEU A 397 2.36 12.74 27.77
C LEU A 397 1.75 13.57 28.90
N SER A 398 0.49 13.28 29.23
CA SER A 398 -0.21 13.96 30.31
C SER A 398 0.30 13.50 31.68
N THR A 399 0.26 14.39 32.66
CA THR A 399 0.54 14.05 34.07
C THR A 399 -0.38 12.92 34.57
N GLU A 400 -1.61 12.86 34.08
CA GLU A 400 -2.57 11.79 34.38
C GLU A 400 -2.08 10.44 33.86
N LEU A 401 -1.56 10.38 32.63
CA LEU A 401 -0.99 9.14 32.07
C LEU A 401 0.21 8.67 32.88
N ILE A 402 1.11 9.58 33.25
CA ILE A 402 2.28 9.27 34.07
C ILE A 402 1.84 8.66 35.41
N LYS A 403 0.88 9.28 36.09
CA LYS A 403 0.32 8.76 37.36
C LYS A 403 -0.33 7.40 37.17
N GLN A 404 -1.04 7.16 36.07
CA GLN A 404 -1.64 5.87 35.74
C GLN A 404 -0.60 4.77 35.50
N ALA A 405 0.53 5.12 34.89
CA ALA A 405 1.65 4.21 34.69
C ALA A 405 2.30 3.84 36.03
N VAL A 406 2.64 4.84 36.84
CA VAL A 406 3.28 4.62 38.15
C VAL A 406 2.37 3.84 39.10
N ALA A 407 1.06 4.10 39.09
CA ALA A 407 0.11 3.41 39.97
C ALA A 407 -0.02 1.90 39.70
N GLN A 408 0.47 1.41 38.56
CA GLN A 408 0.47 -0.02 38.22
C GLN A 408 1.72 -0.74 38.73
N LEU A 409 2.77 -0.01 39.11
CA LEU A 409 4.04 -0.59 39.56
C LEU A 409 3.91 -1.22 40.95
N GLN A 410 4.55 -2.37 41.10
CA GLN A 410 4.77 -3.05 42.37
C GLN A 410 6.25 -3.00 42.76
N PRO A 411 6.58 -3.12 44.06
CA PRO A 411 7.97 -3.22 44.50
C PRO A 411 8.70 -4.37 43.79
N GLY A 412 9.84 -4.08 43.17
CA GLY A 412 10.62 -5.05 42.40
C GLY A 412 10.36 -5.07 40.89
N ASP A 413 9.27 -4.45 40.41
CA ASP A 413 9.03 -4.28 38.97
C ASP A 413 10.15 -3.46 38.32
N TRP A 414 10.31 -3.59 37.00
CA TRP A 414 11.28 -2.79 36.24
C TRP A 414 10.59 -1.73 35.39
N VAL A 415 11.10 -0.50 35.47
CA VAL A 415 10.71 0.62 34.60
C VAL A 415 11.86 0.95 33.67
N LEU A 416 11.62 0.86 32.36
CA LEU A 416 12.58 1.25 31.34
C LEU A 416 12.22 2.59 30.72
N LEU A 417 13.14 3.55 30.78
CA LEU A 417 12.97 4.88 30.23
C LEU A 417 14.04 5.19 29.18
N GLN A 418 13.67 6.05 28.22
CA GLN A 418 14.59 6.68 27.27
C GLN A 418 14.34 8.19 27.22
N ASN A 419 15.17 8.95 26.52
CA ASN A 419 15.06 10.41 26.51
C ASN A 419 14.10 10.98 25.42
N GLU A 420 13.28 10.14 24.78
CA GLU A 420 12.36 10.56 23.70
C GLU A 420 10.99 11.07 24.18
N VAL A 421 10.69 10.97 25.49
CA VAL A 421 9.43 11.44 26.08
C VAL A 421 9.63 12.69 26.96
N ASN A 422 8.54 13.38 27.33
CA ASN A 422 8.57 14.45 28.33
C ASN A 422 8.64 13.91 29.77
N ASP A 423 9.01 14.77 30.72
CA ASP A 423 8.91 14.54 32.17
C ASP A 423 9.62 13.28 32.72
N VAL A 424 10.68 12.82 32.03
CA VAL A 424 11.47 11.64 32.40
C VAL A 424 11.95 11.69 33.86
N GLY A 425 12.46 12.83 34.33
CA GLY A 425 12.93 12.99 35.71
C GLY A 425 11.82 12.85 36.75
N GLU A 426 10.60 13.31 36.44
CA GLU A 426 9.43 13.13 37.32
C GLU A 426 9.00 11.67 37.35
N ILE A 427 9.00 10.98 36.20
CA ILE A 427 8.69 9.55 36.12
C ILE A 427 9.69 8.75 36.97
N MET A 428 10.99 9.07 36.91
CA MET A 428 12.01 8.42 37.75
C MET A 428 11.73 8.62 39.24
N ALA A 429 11.45 9.85 39.67
CA ALA A 429 11.17 10.15 41.07
C ALA A 429 9.94 9.39 41.59
N GLN A 430 8.83 9.43 40.83
CA GLN A 430 7.59 8.75 41.21
C GLN A 430 7.73 7.20 41.18
N ALA A 431 8.44 6.65 40.19
CA ALA A 431 8.69 5.21 40.14
C ALA A 431 9.53 4.73 41.33
N ALA A 432 10.52 5.51 41.76
CA ALA A 432 11.38 5.16 42.90
C ALA A 432 10.57 5.05 44.22
N GLU A 433 9.54 5.88 44.41
CA GLU A 433 8.66 5.83 45.58
C GLU A 433 7.86 4.51 45.70
N THR A 434 7.66 3.81 44.57
CA THR A 434 6.96 2.50 44.56
C THR A 434 7.87 1.33 44.92
N GLY A 435 9.19 1.53 44.98
CA GLY A 435 10.18 0.46 45.14
C GLY A 435 10.48 -0.31 43.85
N ALA A 436 10.10 0.21 42.68
CA ALA A 436 10.47 -0.33 41.39
C ALA A 436 11.96 -0.10 41.08
N ASN A 437 12.56 -1.02 40.32
CA ASN A 437 13.88 -0.88 39.74
C ASN A 437 13.81 0.00 38.49
N ILE A 438 14.67 1.01 38.39
CA ILE A 438 14.65 1.94 37.25
C ILE A 438 15.87 1.71 36.37
N ALA A 439 15.62 1.46 35.08
CA ALA A 439 16.59 1.40 34.02
C ALA A 439 16.43 2.61 33.09
N PHE A 440 17.53 3.28 32.75
CA PHE A 440 17.51 4.42 31.84
C PHE A 440 18.53 4.25 30.72
N ASN A 441 18.04 4.39 29.47
CA ASN A 441 18.89 4.60 28.32
C ASN A 441 18.87 6.09 27.93
N VAL A 442 20.03 6.76 28.01
CA VAL A 442 20.14 8.22 27.86
C VAL A 442 19.76 8.74 26.46
N ALA A 443 19.68 7.85 25.47
CA ALA A 443 19.53 8.20 24.07
C ALA A 443 18.17 8.89 23.73
N PRO A 444 18.17 9.94 22.88
CA PRO A 444 19.30 10.80 22.53
C PRO A 444 19.67 11.76 23.68
N PRO A 445 20.95 12.11 23.88
CA PRO A 445 21.33 13.06 24.91
C PRO A 445 20.87 14.48 24.54
N ASP A 446 20.26 15.18 25.49
CA ASP A 446 19.94 16.61 25.40
C ASP A 446 20.14 17.31 26.75
N GLU A 447 19.85 18.62 26.86
CA GLU A 447 20.13 19.38 28.09
C GLU A 447 19.34 18.88 29.32
N ARG A 448 18.20 18.20 29.12
CA ARG A 448 17.33 17.74 30.22
C ARG A 448 17.99 16.63 31.04
N ILE A 449 18.93 15.89 30.45
CA ILE A 449 19.61 14.77 31.14
C ILE A 449 20.42 15.22 32.36
N PHE A 450 20.75 16.52 32.48
CA PHE A 450 21.45 17.07 33.63
C PHE A 450 20.54 17.36 34.83
N GLU A 451 19.22 17.36 34.63
CA GLU A 451 18.22 17.61 35.67
C GLU A 451 17.63 16.30 36.23
N TYR A 452 17.90 15.17 35.58
CA TYR A 452 17.33 13.88 35.98
C TYR A 452 18.02 13.32 37.24
N PRO A 453 17.26 12.68 38.15
CA PRO A 453 17.80 12.10 39.38
C PRO A 453 18.46 10.74 39.10
N ILE A 454 19.61 10.76 38.42
CA ILE A 454 20.35 9.55 37.97
C ILE A 454 20.75 8.64 39.14
N GLU A 455 20.93 9.19 40.34
CA GLU A 455 21.21 8.44 41.57
C GLU A 455 20.08 7.47 42.00
N LEU A 456 18.86 7.64 41.47
CA LEU A 456 17.74 6.74 41.72
C LEU A 456 17.76 5.50 40.82
N LEU A 457 18.63 5.47 39.82
CA LEU A 457 18.69 4.39 38.86
C LEU A 457 19.38 3.16 39.43
N LYS A 458 18.82 2.00 39.10
CA LYS A 458 19.51 0.71 39.27
C LYS A 458 20.40 0.39 38.08
N LEU A 459 19.97 0.75 36.87
CA LEU A 459 20.72 0.51 35.64
C LEU A 459 20.77 1.78 34.76
N LEU A 460 21.97 2.15 34.35
CA LEU A 460 22.23 3.20 33.37
C LEU A 460 22.90 2.59 32.14
N VAL A 461 22.29 2.73 30.96
CA VAL A 461 22.84 2.26 29.67
C VAL A 461 23.13 3.45 28.76
N VAL A 462 24.38 3.54 28.31
CA VAL A 462 24.89 4.62 27.46
C VAL A 462 25.78 4.08 26.35
N ASN A 463 25.80 4.72 25.19
CA ASN A 463 26.90 4.59 24.24
C ASN A 463 28.02 5.62 24.51
N GLU A 464 29.07 5.62 23.71
CA GLU A 464 30.20 6.53 23.83
C GLU A 464 29.81 8.02 23.80
N PRO A 465 29.09 8.54 22.77
CA PRO A 465 28.61 9.93 22.77
C PRO A 465 27.70 10.28 23.96
N GLU A 466 26.79 9.40 24.34
CA GLU A 466 25.85 9.61 25.45
C GLU A 466 26.58 9.68 26.79
N ALA A 467 27.54 8.77 27.02
CA ALA A 467 28.36 8.77 28.21
C ALA A 467 29.17 10.06 28.28
N MET A 468 29.83 10.46 27.19
CA MET A 468 30.59 11.70 27.10
C MET A 468 29.71 12.93 27.38
N ALA A 469 28.51 12.99 26.81
CA ALA A 469 27.56 14.08 27.01
C ALA A 469 27.07 14.17 28.47
N LEU A 470 26.58 13.07 29.04
CA LEU A 470 26.12 13.01 30.42
C LEU A 470 27.28 13.28 31.40
N ALA A 471 28.47 12.78 31.07
CA ALA A 471 29.63 12.93 31.91
C ALA A 471 30.32 14.30 31.80
N ARG A 472 30.04 15.06 30.73
CA ARG A 472 30.81 16.24 30.31
C ARG A 472 32.30 15.95 30.21
N GLN A 473 32.64 14.88 29.49
CA GLN A 473 34.00 14.42 29.26
C GLN A 473 34.26 14.23 27.76
N ASP A 474 35.51 14.39 27.35
CA ASP A 474 35.90 14.33 25.93
C ASP A 474 36.25 12.91 25.45
N THR A 475 36.40 11.94 26.35
CA THR A 475 36.73 10.55 26.00
C THR A 475 35.80 9.55 26.69
N PRO A 476 35.48 8.41 26.05
CA PRO A 476 34.63 7.38 26.64
C PRO A 476 35.16 6.82 27.96
N GLN A 477 36.49 6.63 28.08
CA GLN A 477 37.10 6.10 29.31
C GLN A 477 37.00 7.10 30.47
N ALA A 478 37.24 8.39 30.22
CA ALA A 478 37.08 9.44 31.23
C ALA A 478 35.60 9.60 31.61
N ALA A 479 34.70 9.53 30.62
CA ALA A 479 33.26 9.55 30.84
C ALA A 479 32.81 8.42 31.76
N PHE A 480 33.20 7.18 31.43
CA PHE A 480 32.89 6.00 32.24
C PHE A 480 33.40 6.17 33.68
N ALA A 481 34.70 6.42 33.87
CA ALA A 481 35.27 6.62 35.21
C ALA A 481 34.55 7.71 36.02
N SER A 482 34.13 8.80 35.36
CA SER A 482 33.41 9.89 35.99
C SER A 482 31.96 9.53 36.36
N LEU A 483 31.28 8.70 35.56
CA LEU A 483 29.95 8.18 35.89
C LEU A 483 30.02 7.23 37.09
N LEU A 484 31.01 6.34 37.14
CA LEU A 484 31.21 5.42 38.27
C LEU A 484 31.48 6.17 39.59
N ALA A 485 32.27 7.26 39.51
CA ALA A 485 32.57 8.08 40.69
C ALA A 485 31.34 8.85 41.20
N ARG A 486 30.47 9.29 40.28
CA ARG A 486 29.23 10.02 40.62
C ARG A 486 28.11 9.11 41.10
N TYR A 487 27.99 7.93 40.50
CA TYR A 487 26.87 7.01 40.72
C TYR A 487 27.36 5.61 41.13
N PRO A 488 28.06 5.46 42.28
CA PRO A 488 28.68 4.20 42.68
C PRO A 488 27.68 3.10 43.09
N GLN A 489 26.38 3.41 43.14
CA GLN A 489 25.31 2.47 43.48
C GLN A 489 24.49 2.04 42.26
N THR A 490 24.81 2.57 41.08
CA THR A 490 24.08 2.31 39.84
C THR A 490 24.93 1.39 38.97
N HIS A 491 24.34 0.32 38.44
CA HIS A 491 25.00 -0.45 37.40
C HIS A 491 25.13 0.41 36.15
N VAL A 492 26.34 0.50 35.57
CA VAL A 492 26.58 1.31 34.37
C VAL A 492 27.05 0.42 33.25
N VAL A 493 26.38 0.46 32.09
CA VAL A 493 26.80 -0.25 30.88
C VAL A 493 27.11 0.78 29.79
N LEU A 494 28.34 0.74 29.29
CA LEU A 494 28.85 1.54 28.18
C LEU A 494 29.03 0.66 26.94
N THR A 495 28.19 0.87 25.92
CA THR A 495 28.33 0.20 24.62
C THR A 495 29.30 0.98 23.71
N ARG A 496 30.18 0.26 23.00
CA ARG A 496 31.25 0.81 22.15
C ARG A 496 31.19 0.28 20.72
N GLY A 497 29.99 -0.09 20.24
CA GLY A 497 29.78 -0.67 18.92
C GLY A 497 30.71 -1.87 18.65
N LYS A 498 31.56 -1.75 17.62
CA LYS A 498 32.54 -2.77 17.21
C LYS A 498 33.63 -3.06 18.26
N ASP A 499 33.83 -2.17 19.23
CA ASP A 499 34.84 -2.28 20.29
C ASP A 499 34.26 -2.90 21.59
N GLY A 500 33.04 -3.43 21.51
CA GLY A 500 32.42 -4.24 22.57
C GLY A 500 31.69 -3.38 23.59
N LEU A 501 31.84 -3.72 24.86
CA LEU A 501 31.25 -2.96 25.96
C LEU A 501 32.12 -2.96 27.21
N MET A 502 31.87 -1.97 28.07
CA MET A 502 32.34 -1.92 29.45
C MET A 502 31.14 -1.92 30.38
N CYS A 503 31.19 -2.63 31.50
CA CYS A 503 30.15 -2.54 32.51
C CYS A 503 30.71 -2.43 33.93
N TYR A 504 30.00 -1.70 34.77
CA TYR A 504 30.24 -1.57 36.19
C TYR A 504 29.14 -2.30 36.95
N ASP A 505 29.53 -3.31 37.72
CA ASP A 505 28.65 -3.99 38.65
C ASP A 505 28.70 -3.28 40.00
N ALA A 506 27.61 -2.59 40.37
CA ALA A 506 27.48 -1.87 41.63
C ALA A 506 27.48 -2.80 42.86
N ASP A 507 27.02 -4.06 42.70
CA ASP A 507 26.93 -5.02 43.81
C ASP A 507 28.34 -5.48 44.24
N THR A 508 29.19 -5.79 43.26
CA THR A 508 30.58 -6.21 43.52
C THR A 508 31.59 -5.06 43.47
N ARG A 509 31.17 -3.89 42.99
CA ARG A 509 31.98 -2.69 42.72
C ARG A 509 33.15 -2.96 41.78
N ARG A 510 32.93 -3.80 40.77
CA ARG A 510 33.94 -4.19 39.78
C ARG A 510 33.57 -3.71 38.39
N GLN A 511 34.61 -3.42 37.61
CA GLN A 511 34.50 -3.15 36.19
C GLN A 511 34.73 -4.45 35.44
N HIS A 512 34.07 -4.57 34.30
CA HIS A 512 34.22 -5.70 33.39
C HIS A 512 34.17 -5.20 31.96
N GLU A 513 34.79 -5.95 31.05
CA GLU A 513 34.72 -5.70 29.61
C GLU A 513 34.30 -6.95 28.86
N MET A 514 33.70 -6.76 27.70
CA MET A 514 33.37 -7.84 26.78
C MET A 514 33.64 -7.40 25.34
N GLY A 515 34.18 -8.32 24.54
CA GLY A 515 34.42 -8.12 23.11
C GLY A 515 33.12 -8.15 22.28
N THR A 516 33.27 -8.23 20.96
CA THR A 516 32.17 -8.25 20.00
C THR A 516 31.98 -9.60 19.34
N PHE A 517 30.74 -9.86 18.94
CA PHE A 517 30.40 -10.97 18.05
C PHE A 517 30.80 -10.63 16.61
N ASP A 518 31.30 -11.64 15.89
CA ASP A 518 31.66 -11.50 14.48
C ASP A 518 30.42 -11.61 13.61
N VAL A 519 29.98 -10.47 13.08
CA VAL A 519 28.79 -10.30 12.24
C VAL A 519 29.08 -9.31 11.11
N THR A 520 28.37 -9.45 9.98
CA THR A 520 28.48 -8.49 8.87
C THR A 520 27.38 -7.42 8.99
N PRO A 521 27.73 -6.15 9.23
CA PRO A 521 26.74 -5.10 9.42
C PRO A 521 26.04 -4.69 8.12
N VAL A 522 24.75 -4.40 8.23
CA VAL A 522 23.85 -3.88 7.19
C VAL A 522 23.26 -2.54 7.64
N ASP A 523 22.74 -2.44 8.86
CA ASP A 523 22.13 -1.23 9.43
C ASP A 523 22.24 -1.22 10.96
N GLU A 524 22.77 -0.15 11.56
CA GLU A 524 23.01 -0.09 13.01
C GLU A 524 21.83 0.46 13.84
N THR A 525 20.74 0.85 13.18
CA THR A 525 19.68 1.70 13.75
C THR A 525 19.04 1.18 15.05
N ALA A 526 18.84 -0.13 15.20
CA ALA A 526 18.18 -0.72 16.39
C ALA A 526 19.09 -1.58 17.27
N ALA A 527 20.42 -1.58 17.03
CA ALA A 527 21.34 -2.44 17.78
C ALA A 527 21.35 -2.13 19.29
N GLY A 528 21.36 -0.85 19.65
CA GLY A 528 21.29 -0.41 21.04
C GLY A 528 19.95 -0.76 21.71
N ASP A 529 18.84 -0.64 20.96
CA ASP A 529 17.51 -0.95 21.49
C ASP A 529 17.32 -2.46 21.70
N ALA A 530 17.81 -3.29 20.77
CA ALA A 530 17.85 -4.73 20.91
C ALA A 530 18.68 -5.16 22.12
N PHE A 531 19.86 -4.55 22.30
CA PHE A 531 20.71 -4.77 23.47
C PHE A 531 19.96 -4.47 24.78
N VAL A 532 19.37 -3.29 24.88
CA VAL A 532 18.67 -2.84 26.10
C VAL A 532 17.47 -3.75 26.42
N GLY A 533 16.66 -4.12 25.43
CA GLY A 533 15.49 -4.97 25.65
C GLY A 533 15.85 -6.37 26.14
N TYR A 534 16.85 -7.02 25.51
CA TYR A 534 17.32 -8.34 25.95
C TYR A 534 18.03 -8.29 27.31
N LEU A 535 18.80 -7.23 27.59
CA LEU A 535 19.40 -7.01 28.90
C LEU A 535 18.32 -6.93 29.98
N LEU A 536 17.29 -6.11 29.75
CA LEU A 536 16.24 -5.92 30.72
C LEU A 536 15.41 -7.19 30.93
N ALA A 537 15.09 -7.92 29.86
CA ALA A 537 14.36 -9.19 29.97
C ALA A 537 15.09 -10.20 30.87
N ALA A 538 16.41 -10.31 30.74
CA ALA A 538 17.21 -11.15 31.64
C ALA A 538 17.22 -10.67 33.10
N LEU A 539 17.26 -9.36 33.34
CA LEU A 539 17.22 -8.79 34.68
C LEU A 539 15.83 -8.96 35.34
N VAL A 540 14.75 -8.89 34.56
CA VAL A 540 13.38 -9.19 34.99
C VAL A 540 13.26 -10.67 35.38
N ASP A 541 13.91 -11.57 34.64
CA ASP A 541 14.05 -13.00 34.98
C ASP A 541 14.99 -13.28 36.18
N GLY A 542 15.51 -12.23 36.82
CA GLY A 542 16.34 -12.32 38.03
C GLY A 542 17.79 -12.74 37.77
N LYS A 543 18.26 -12.72 36.51
CA LYS A 543 19.66 -13.01 36.21
C LYS A 543 20.56 -11.87 36.70
N PRO A 544 21.75 -12.17 37.25
CA PRO A 544 22.75 -11.15 37.54
C PRO A 544 23.17 -10.39 36.28
N LEU A 545 23.59 -9.12 36.45
CA LEU A 545 23.98 -8.24 35.34
C LEU A 545 25.01 -8.90 34.39
N LEU A 546 26.04 -9.53 34.96
CA LEU A 546 27.14 -10.13 34.19
C LEU A 546 26.67 -11.34 33.36
N ASP A 547 25.69 -12.09 33.87
CA ASP A 547 25.13 -13.27 33.18
C ASP A 547 24.16 -12.86 32.06
N ALA A 548 23.54 -11.68 32.17
CA ALA A 548 22.65 -11.12 31.17
C ALA A 548 23.40 -10.53 29.96
N MET A 549 24.64 -10.08 30.14
CA MET A 549 25.37 -9.29 29.15
C MET A 549 25.66 -10.00 27.82
N PRO A 550 26.12 -11.28 27.81
CA PRO A 550 26.38 -11.97 26.55
C PRO A 550 25.14 -12.03 25.66
N MET A 551 23.97 -12.32 26.24
CA MET A 551 22.70 -12.39 25.51
C MET A 551 22.28 -11.03 24.94
N ALA A 552 22.39 -9.97 25.73
CA ALA A 552 22.12 -8.62 25.27
C ALA A 552 23.03 -8.20 24.11
N SER A 553 24.32 -8.50 24.21
CA SER A 553 25.29 -8.17 23.16
C SER A 553 25.11 -8.99 21.89
N ALA A 554 24.76 -10.29 22.00
CA ALA A 554 24.39 -11.10 20.85
C ALA A 554 23.15 -10.56 20.13
N ALA A 555 22.15 -10.08 20.89
CA ALA A 555 20.96 -9.45 20.32
C ALA A 555 21.29 -8.16 19.55
N GLY A 556 22.12 -7.29 20.14
CA GLY A 556 22.61 -6.08 19.46
C GLY A 556 23.42 -6.40 18.19
N ALA A 557 24.27 -7.43 18.22
CA ALA A 557 25.06 -7.86 17.08
C ALA A 557 24.20 -8.47 15.96
N LEU A 558 23.16 -9.25 16.27
CA LEU A 558 22.26 -9.75 15.23
C LEU A 558 21.41 -8.63 14.63
N ALA A 559 20.98 -7.67 15.43
CA ALA A 559 20.19 -6.55 14.94
C ALA A 559 20.94 -5.75 13.86
N VAL A 560 22.27 -5.66 13.90
CA VAL A 560 23.01 -4.97 12.84
C VAL A 560 23.00 -5.70 11.49
N THR A 561 22.61 -6.97 11.44
CA THR A 561 22.69 -7.80 10.22
C THR A 561 21.46 -7.68 9.30
N ALA A 562 20.44 -6.93 9.72
CA ALA A 562 19.21 -6.71 8.98
C ALA A 562 18.90 -5.21 8.90
N ALA A 563 18.27 -4.77 7.81
CA ALA A 563 17.86 -3.38 7.64
C ALA A 563 16.60 -3.04 8.48
N GLY A 564 16.50 -1.79 8.93
CA GLY A 564 15.31 -1.26 9.59
C GLY A 564 15.39 -1.25 11.12
N ALA A 565 14.41 -0.58 11.74
CA ALA A 565 14.34 -0.41 13.20
C ALA A 565 13.71 -1.63 13.89
N ALA A 566 12.41 -1.62 14.17
CA ALA A 566 11.75 -2.76 14.80
C ALA A 566 11.90 -4.10 14.05
N PRO A 567 11.90 -4.16 12.70
CA PRO A 567 12.05 -5.42 11.98
C PRO A 567 13.42 -6.10 12.17
N SER A 568 14.48 -5.36 12.44
CA SER A 568 15.83 -5.93 12.58
C SER A 568 16.07 -6.60 13.94
N ILE A 569 15.19 -6.41 14.92
CA ILE A 569 15.31 -7.01 16.25
C ILE A 569 15.30 -8.56 16.10
N PRO A 570 16.25 -9.31 16.68
CA PRO A 570 16.28 -10.77 16.52
C PRO A 570 15.24 -11.49 17.40
N SER A 571 14.90 -12.73 17.04
CA SER A 571 14.16 -13.65 17.90
C SER A 571 15.08 -14.28 18.97
N ALA A 572 14.50 -14.73 20.09
CA ALA A 572 15.27 -15.37 21.16
C ALA A 572 16.04 -16.61 20.67
N ASP A 573 15.46 -17.39 19.75
CA ASP A 573 16.10 -18.55 19.15
C ASP A 573 17.34 -18.16 18.34
N ALA A 574 17.27 -17.07 17.57
CA ALA A 574 18.41 -16.58 16.80
C ALA A 574 19.54 -16.09 17.71
N VAL A 575 19.20 -15.38 18.79
CA VAL A 575 20.18 -14.93 19.80
C VAL A 575 20.85 -16.13 20.47
N THR A 576 20.07 -17.14 20.86
CA THR A 576 20.58 -18.37 21.47
C THR A 576 21.53 -19.11 20.53
N ALA A 577 21.15 -19.25 19.25
CA ALA A 577 21.98 -19.89 18.24
C ALA A 577 23.31 -19.16 18.03
N LEU A 578 23.32 -17.81 18.05
CA LEU A 578 24.56 -17.04 17.94
C LEU A 578 25.46 -17.25 19.17
N LEU A 579 24.90 -17.26 20.37
CA LEU A 579 25.66 -17.52 21.60
C LEU A 579 26.31 -18.91 21.62
N GLU A 580 25.60 -19.92 21.15
CA GLU A 580 26.12 -21.29 21.02
C GLU A 580 27.26 -21.37 19.98
N ALA A 581 27.12 -20.65 18.87
CA ALA A 581 28.13 -20.62 17.81
C ALA A 581 29.37 -19.80 18.19
N GLN A 582 29.20 -18.72 18.94
CA GLN A 582 30.24 -17.78 19.34
C GLN A 582 30.20 -17.53 20.86
N PRO A 583 30.71 -18.45 21.69
CA PRO A 583 30.71 -18.28 23.13
C PRO A 583 31.59 -17.09 23.53
N HIS A 584 30.96 -16.05 24.08
CA HIS A 584 31.61 -14.86 24.62
C HIS A 584 31.40 -14.80 26.12
N ALA A 585 32.46 -14.44 26.84
CA ALA A 585 32.43 -14.27 28.30
C ALA A 585 32.86 -12.86 28.68
N ILE A 586 32.20 -12.33 29.70
CA ILE A 586 32.63 -11.11 30.37
C ILE A 586 33.96 -11.35 31.08
N GLN A 587 34.89 -10.40 30.95
CA GLN A 587 36.20 -10.41 31.58
C GLN A 587 36.27 -9.33 32.66
N ALA A 588 36.92 -9.62 33.79
CA ALA A 588 37.04 -8.73 34.94
C ALA A 588 38.31 -7.86 34.90
#